data_AF-A0A2U1USN2-F1
#
_entry.id   AF-A0A2U1USN2-F1
#
_cell.length_a   1.000
_cell.length_b   1.000
_cell.length_c   1.000
_cell.angle_alpha   90.00
_cell.angle_beta   90.00
_cell.angle_gamma   90.00
#
_symmetry.space_group_name_H-M   'P 1'
#
loop_
_entity.id
_entity.type
_entity.pdbx_description
1 polymer ?
#
loop_
_entity_poly.entity_id
_entity_poly.type
_entity_poly.pdbx_seq_one_letter_code
_entity_poly.pdbx_strand_id
1 'polypeptide(L)'
;MRYAALIFLVMSSYAGAGMVENTDMINLYSEQRPQTRVLMSELNEVMKITDPVLGLYKHMNGLTPEVVAVSQHLLQIKDRADELYGKSPTITPFSSCRTVTGMAYSYWLAKLHAITSKNDKHLDEALRQYNKSANECSKQIKTPPPKMVEELQIIDVP
;
A
#
# COMPACT_ATOMS: atom_id res chain seq x y z
N MET A 1 -42.44 -13.65 -51.97
CA MET A 1 -42.37 -12.22 -51.60
C MET A 1 -43.18 -12.06 -50.33
N ARG A 2 -42.76 -11.42 -49.23
CA ARG A 2 -41.52 -10.75 -48.85
C ARG A 2 -41.77 -10.25 -47.40
N TYR A 3 -40.76 -10.38 -46.54
CA TYR A 3 -40.51 -9.68 -45.27
C TYR A 3 -41.18 -10.11 -43.95
N ALA A 4 -40.28 -10.62 -43.11
CA ALA A 4 -40.29 -10.64 -41.66
C ALA A 4 -40.21 -9.23 -41.05
N ALA A 5 -40.66 -9.08 -39.79
CA ALA A 5 -40.02 -8.22 -38.80
C ALA A 5 -40.48 -8.62 -37.39
N LEU A 6 -39.64 -9.40 -36.69
CA LEU A 6 -39.61 -9.50 -35.23
C LEU A 6 -39.17 -8.13 -34.68
N ILE A 7 -39.98 -7.49 -33.84
CA ILE A 7 -39.55 -6.36 -33.04
C ILE A 7 -39.09 -6.91 -31.68
N PHE A 8 -37.78 -7.13 -31.57
CA PHE A 8 -37.08 -7.23 -30.29
C PHE A 8 -37.02 -5.82 -29.68
N LEU A 9 -37.85 -5.57 -28.66
CA LEU A 9 -37.70 -4.41 -27.78
C LEU A 9 -36.55 -4.72 -26.80
N VAL A 10 -35.34 -4.31 -27.19
CA VAL A 10 -34.19 -4.25 -26.29
C VAL A 10 -34.47 -3.12 -25.31
N MET A 11 -34.89 -3.47 -24.09
CA MET A 11 -34.83 -2.57 -22.94
C MET A 11 -33.35 -2.35 -22.61
N SER A 12 -32.73 -1.36 -23.24
CA SER A 12 -31.40 -0.90 -22.85
C SER A 12 -31.55 -0.16 -21.52
N SER A 13 -31.34 -0.87 -20.42
CA SER A 13 -31.11 -0.27 -19.11
C SER A 13 -29.83 0.55 -19.18
N TYR A 14 -29.98 1.87 -19.33
CA TYR A 14 -28.90 2.81 -19.11
C TYR A 14 -28.57 2.79 -17.62
N ALA A 15 -27.48 2.12 -17.25
CA ALA A 15 -26.86 2.33 -15.96
C ALA A 15 -26.35 3.79 -15.92
N GLY A 16 -27.10 4.67 -15.26
CA GLY A 16 -26.65 6.03 -14.99
C GLY A 16 -25.69 6.01 -13.81
N ALA A 17 -24.39 6.17 -14.05
CA ALA A 17 -23.42 6.41 -13.00
C ALA A 17 -23.72 7.79 -12.38
N GLY A 18 -24.16 7.80 -11.11
CA GLY A 18 -24.36 9.03 -10.35
C GLY A 18 -23.06 9.45 -9.65
N MET A 19 -22.75 10.75 -9.68
CA MET A 19 -21.64 11.29 -8.88
C MET A 19 -22.13 11.57 -7.46
N VAL A 20 -21.42 11.09 -6.46
CA VAL A 20 -21.73 11.28 -5.03
C VAL A 20 -20.56 11.96 -4.31
N GLU A 21 -20.86 12.76 -3.29
CA GLU A 21 -19.83 13.43 -2.47
C GLU A 21 -18.98 12.40 -1.72
N ASN A 22 -17.66 12.62 -1.70
CA ASN A 22 -16.68 11.75 -1.07
C ASN A 22 -16.16 12.34 0.26
N THR A 23 -17.05 12.99 1.00
CA THR A 23 -16.73 13.78 2.20
C THR A 23 -16.03 12.94 3.26
N ASP A 24 -16.46 11.68 3.47
CA ASP A 24 -15.87 10.78 4.45
C ASP A 24 -14.40 10.46 4.16
N MET A 25 -14.06 10.15 2.91
CA MET A 25 -12.66 9.88 2.54
C MET A 25 -11.78 11.13 2.61
N ILE A 26 -12.34 12.32 2.36
CA ILE A 26 -11.62 13.60 2.51
C ILE A 26 -11.34 13.90 3.98
N ASN A 27 -12.32 13.67 4.86
CA ASN A 27 -12.16 13.84 6.30
C ASN A 27 -11.12 12.86 6.83
N LEU A 28 -11.26 11.57 6.49
CA LEU A 28 -10.30 10.53 6.86
C LEU A 28 -8.89 10.84 6.35
N TYR A 29 -8.77 11.35 5.12
CA TYR A 29 -7.49 11.80 4.58
C TYR A 29 -6.87 12.91 5.44
N SER A 30 -7.67 13.91 5.79
CA SER A 30 -7.22 15.08 6.55
C SER A 30 -6.77 14.68 7.97
N GLU A 31 -7.47 13.74 8.59
CA GLU A 31 -7.16 13.19 9.92
C GLU A 31 -5.91 12.30 9.91
N GLN A 32 -5.78 11.40 8.94
CA GLN A 32 -4.67 10.43 8.89
C GLN A 32 -3.37 11.07 8.41
N ARG A 33 -3.43 12.07 7.52
CA ARG A 33 -2.24 12.60 6.82
C ARG A 33 -1.08 13.06 7.72
N PRO A 34 -1.30 13.78 8.85
CA PRO A 34 -0.20 14.15 9.74
C PRO A 34 0.53 12.92 10.31
N GLN A 35 -0.23 11.91 10.73
CA GLN A 35 0.30 10.67 11.30
C GLN A 35 1.01 9.83 10.22
N THR A 36 0.45 9.79 9.00
CA THR A 36 1.09 9.19 7.83
C THR A 36 2.48 9.79 7.58
N ARG A 37 2.61 11.11 7.65
CA ARG A 37 3.91 11.79 7.44
C ARG A 37 4.93 11.42 8.49
N VAL A 38 4.52 11.37 9.77
CA VAL A 38 5.39 10.96 10.87
C VAL A 38 5.86 9.52 10.65
N LEU A 39 4.92 8.60 10.39
CA LEU A 39 5.22 7.19 10.17
C LEU A 39 6.15 6.97 8.96
N MET A 40 5.94 7.69 7.86
CA MET A 40 6.80 7.58 6.67
C MET A 40 8.17 8.21 6.88
N SER A 41 8.26 9.28 7.68
CA SER A 41 9.55 9.85 8.08
C SER A 41 10.35 8.85 8.90
N GLU A 42 9.71 8.22 9.89
CA GLU A 42 10.33 7.19 10.73
C GLU A 42 10.77 5.97 9.91
N LEU A 43 9.92 5.49 9.01
CA LEU A 43 10.28 4.41 8.08
C LEU A 43 11.51 4.77 7.26
N ASN A 44 11.59 5.98 6.72
CA ASN A 44 12.75 6.42 5.95
C ASN A 44 14.03 6.44 6.79
N GLU A 45 13.97 6.89 8.05
CA GLU A 45 15.15 6.87 8.93
C GLU A 45 15.61 5.44 9.22
N VAL A 46 14.68 4.51 9.50
CA VAL A 46 15.03 3.09 9.70
C VAL A 46 15.62 2.49 8.44
N MET A 47 15.07 2.80 7.26
CA MET A 47 15.58 2.26 6.00
C MET A 47 17.00 2.72 5.68
N LYS A 48 17.39 3.96 6.06
CA LYS A 48 18.77 4.47 5.91
C LYS A 48 19.80 3.67 6.68
N ILE A 49 19.44 3.11 7.84
CA ILE A 49 20.37 2.35 8.68
C ILE A 49 20.44 0.86 8.32
N THR A 50 19.56 0.37 7.43
CA THR A 50 19.55 -1.05 7.04
C THR A 50 20.86 -1.51 6.41
N ASP A 51 21.47 -0.73 5.51
CA ASP A 51 22.72 -1.11 4.83
C ASP A 51 23.94 -1.12 5.78
N PRO A 52 24.15 -0.11 6.64
CA PRO A 52 25.17 -0.19 7.69
C PRO A 52 25.03 -1.43 8.59
N VAL A 53 23.82 -1.73 9.07
CA VAL A 53 23.55 -2.90 9.92
C VAL A 53 23.79 -4.20 9.16
N LEU A 54 23.45 -4.23 7.88
CA LEU A 54 23.74 -5.37 7.01
C LEU A 54 25.25 -5.61 6.84
N GLY A 55 26.04 -4.53 6.77
CA GLY A 55 27.50 -4.60 6.78
C GLY A 55 28.06 -5.23 8.06
N LEU A 56 27.52 -4.83 9.22
CA LEU A 56 27.86 -5.42 10.52
C LEU A 56 27.51 -6.91 10.58
N TYR A 57 26.31 -7.29 10.12
CA TYR A 57 25.87 -8.67 10.05
C TYR A 57 26.83 -9.56 9.24
N LYS A 58 27.31 -9.07 8.10
CA LYS A 58 28.32 -9.77 7.28
C LYS A 58 29.65 -9.91 8.02
N HIS A 59 30.13 -8.84 8.66
CA HIS A 59 31.43 -8.82 9.31
C HIS A 59 31.47 -9.73 10.55
N MET A 60 30.39 -9.75 11.33
CA MET A 60 30.28 -10.57 12.54
C MET A 60 29.87 -12.02 12.27
N ASN A 61 29.55 -12.36 11.01
CA ASN A 61 29.13 -13.70 10.58
C ASN A 61 27.97 -14.27 11.43
N GLY A 62 27.02 -13.43 11.83
CA GLY A 62 25.95 -13.84 12.74
C GLY A 62 25.02 -12.71 13.15
N LEU A 63 23.95 -13.09 13.85
CA LEU A 63 22.93 -12.16 14.34
C LEU A 63 23.54 -11.14 15.32
N THR A 64 23.26 -9.86 15.11
CA THR A 64 23.69 -8.78 16.02
C THR A 64 22.47 -8.12 16.68
N PRO A 65 22.63 -7.46 17.84
CA PRO A 65 21.55 -6.70 18.45
C PRO A 65 20.91 -5.67 17.51
N GLU A 66 21.70 -5.06 16.63
CA GLU A 66 21.25 -4.08 15.64
C GLU A 66 20.34 -4.71 14.57
N VAL A 67 20.64 -5.94 14.13
CA VAL A 67 19.78 -6.70 13.21
C VAL A 67 18.42 -6.97 13.84
N VAL A 68 18.40 -7.32 15.13
CA VAL A 68 17.16 -7.53 15.88
C VAL A 68 16.40 -6.21 16.04
N ALA A 69 17.07 -5.13 16.40
CA ALA A 69 16.47 -3.81 16.58
C ALA A 69 15.82 -3.29 15.29
N VAL A 70 16.51 -3.36 14.14
CA VAL A 70 15.94 -2.98 12.84
C VAL A 70 14.71 -3.82 12.51
N SER A 71 14.79 -5.14 12.72
CA SER A 71 13.67 -6.05 12.45
C SER A 71 12.44 -5.72 13.30
N GLN A 72 12.64 -5.46 14.60
CA GLN A 72 11.58 -5.09 15.53
C GLN A 72 10.98 -3.72 15.20
N HIS A 73 11.81 -2.74 14.85
CA HIS A 73 11.34 -1.39 14.53
C HIS A 73 10.49 -1.39 13.24
N LEU A 74 10.91 -2.13 12.21
CA LEU A 74 10.10 -2.29 10.99
C LEU A 74 8.77 -3.01 11.25
N LEU A 75 8.74 -4.00 12.15
CA LEU A 75 7.48 -4.64 12.58
C LEU A 75 6.57 -3.67 13.33
N GLN A 76 7.10 -2.88 14.27
CA GLN A 76 6.34 -1.87 14.99
C GLN A 76 5.76 -0.79 14.06
N ILE A 77 6.51 -0.37 13.04
CA ILE A 77 6.02 0.57 12.02
C ILE A 77 4.86 -0.05 11.22
N LYS A 78 4.97 -1.33 10.86
CA LYS A 78 3.90 -2.06 10.18
C LYS A 78 2.65 -2.17 11.06
N ASP A 79 2.80 -2.53 12.33
CA ASP A 79 1.67 -2.65 13.25
C ASP A 79 0.97 -1.31 13.47
N ARG A 80 1.73 -0.23 13.63
CA ARG A 80 1.20 1.14 13.70
C ARG A 80 0.53 1.60 12.40
N ALA A 81 0.99 1.14 11.23
CA ALA A 81 0.29 1.36 9.97
C ALA A 81 -1.06 0.62 9.95
N ASP A 82 -1.10 -0.63 10.40
CA ASP A 82 -2.33 -1.41 10.49
C ASP A 82 -3.34 -0.79 11.48
N GLU A 83 -2.87 -0.19 12.57
CA GLU A 83 -3.69 0.58 13.51
C GLU A 83 -4.21 1.89 12.88
N LEU A 84 -3.33 2.65 12.22
CA LEU A 84 -3.69 3.94 11.63
C LEU A 84 -4.68 3.81 10.46
N TYR A 85 -4.47 2.81 9.60
CA TYR A 85 -5.20 2.66 8.34
C TYR A 85 -6.26 1.56 8.36
N GLY A 86 -6.28 0.72 9.41
CA GLY A 86 -7.00 -0.53 9.43
C GLY A 86 -6.33 -1.63 8.59
N LYS A 87 -6.57 -2.89 8.95
CA LYS A 87 -6.10 -4.05 8.19
C LYS A 87 -6.90 -4.23 6.91
N SER A 88 -6.25 -4.70 5.84
CA SER A 88 -6.94 -5.09 4.60
C SER A 88 -8.07 -6.08 4.91
N PRO A 89 -9.30 -5.92 4.35
CA PRO A 89 -9.66 -5.06 3.21
C PRO A 89 -10.14 -3.64 3.56
N THR A 90 -9.91 -3.14 4.78
CA THR A 90 -10.35 -1.78 5.19
C THR A 90 -9.87 -0.73 4.19
N ILE A 91 -10.81 0.10 3.73
CA ILE A 91 -10.58 1.18 2.77
C ILE A 91 -9.91 2.34 3.52
N THR A 92 -8.85 2.90 2.91
CA THR A 92 -8.13 4.07 3.41
C THR A 92 -7.63 4.88 2.21
N PRO A 93 -7.54 6.22 2.32
CA PRO A 93 -6.90 7.04 1.30
C PRO A 93 -5.38 6.81 1.19
N PHE A 94 -4.80 6.06 2.14
CA PHE A 94 -3.35 5.80 2.26
C PHE A 94 -2.99 4.32 2.03
N SER A 95 -3.70 3.64 1.13
CA SER A 95 -3.52 2.20 0.87
C SER A 95 -2.08 1.80 0.48
N SER A 96 -1.38 2.64 -0.30
CA SER A 96 0.01 2.39 -0.69
C SER A 96 0.97 2.69 0.47
N CYS A 97 0.64 3.65 1.35
CA CYS A 97 1.40 3.89 2.57
C CYS A 97 1.23 2.78 3.60
N ARG A 98 0.06 2.13 3.67
CA ARG A 98 -0.09 0.87 4.42
C ARG A 98 0.82 -0.21 3.83
N THR A 99 0.75 -0.39 2.52
CA THR A 99 1.50 -1.45 1.79
C THR A 99 3.01 -1.29 1.92
N VAL A 100 3.54 -0.08 1.80
CA VAL A 100 5.00 0.14 1.80
C VAL A 100 5.67 -0.29 3.11
N THR A 101 4.97 -0.20 4.25
CA THR A 101 5.53 -0.67 5.54
C THR A 101 5.80 -2.17 5.52
N GLY A 102 4.87 -2.97 4.99
CA GLY A 102 5.06 -4.40 4.78
C GLY A 102 6.16 -4.70 3.76
N MET A 103 6.21 -3.95 2.66
CA MET A 103 7.26 -4.12 1.64
C MET A 103 8.65 -3.78 2.16
N ALA A 104 8.77 -2.77 3.03
CA ALA A 104 10.04 -2.42 3.68
C ALA A 104 10.55 -3.56 4.56
N TYR A 105 9.67 -4.17 5.37
CA TYR A 105 10.02 -5.34 6.17
C TYR A 105 10.41 -6.54 5.30
N SER A 106 9.64 -6.84 4.25
CA SER A 106 9.97 -7.90 3.29
C SER A 106 11.32 -7.66 2.60
N TYR A 107 11.62 -6.41 2.23
CA TYR A 107 12.91 -6.05 1.63
C TYR A 107 14.06 -6.23 2.62
N TRP A 108 13.89 -5.86 3.87
CA TRP A 108 14.86 -6.13 4.93
C TRP A 108 15.14 -7.63 5.10
N LEU A 109 14.09 -8.47 5.15
CA LEU A 109 14.26 -9.92 5.22
C LEU A 109 14.97 -10.49 3.98
N ALA A 110 14.67 -9.96 2.79
CA ALA A 110 15.36 -10.36 1.56
C ALA A 110 16.85 -10.02 1.60
N LYS A 111 17.23 -8.85 2.16
CA LYS A 111 18.64 -8.46 2.38
C LYS A 111 19.36 -9.46 3.28
N LEU A 112 18.75 -9.83 4.41
CA LEU A 112 19.32 -10.82 5.34
C LEU A 112 19.43 -12.20 4.67
N HIS A 113 18.38 -12.64 3.98
CA HIS A 113 18.36 -13.93 3.31
C HIS A 113 19.45 -14.04 2.26
N ALA A 114 19.61 -13.03 1.39
CA ALA A 114 20.60 -13.02 0.32
C ALA A 114 22.03 -13.22 0.83
N ILE A 115 22.33 -12.77 2.04
CA ILE A 115 23.65 -12.97 2.68
C ILE A 115 23.81 -14.41 3.14
N THR A 116 22.80 -14.93 3.82
CA THR A 116 22.84 -16.29 4.37
C THR A 116 22.82 -17.37 3.30
N SER A 117 22.03 -17.19 2.24
CA SER A 117 21.82 -18.18 1.18
C SER A 117 22.73 -17.98 -0.04
N LYS A 118 23.45 -16.85 -0.12
CA LYS A 118 24.19 -16.40 -1.32
C LYS A 118 23.31 -16.37 -2.59
N ASN A 119 22.00 -16.16 -2.42
CA ASN A 119 21.02 -16.10 -3.49
C ASN A 119 20.20 -14.81 -3.38
N ASP A 120 20.35 -13.94 -4.38
CA ASP A 120 19.75 -12.62 -4.46
C ASP A 120 18.48 -12.57 -5.34
N LYS A 121 18.00 -13.72 -5.84
CA LYS A 121 16.88 -13.78 -6.79
C LYS A 121 15.62 -13.03 -6.32
N HIS A 122 15.38 -13.00 -5.00
CA HIS A 122 14.23 -12.33 -4.41
C HIS A 122 14.52 -10.90 -3.94
N LEU A 123 15.79 -10.48 -3.90
CA LEU A 123 16.20 -9.18 -3.40
C LEU A 123 15.80 -8.05 -4.36
N ASP A 124 16.07 -8.23 -5.65
CA ASP A 124 15.74 -7.23 -6.68
C ASP A 124 14.24 -6.99 -6.78
N GLU A 125 13.45 -8.06 -6.68
CA GLU A 125 12.00 -7.94 -6.72
C GLU A 125 11.46 -7.26 -5.46
N ALA A 126 11.97 -7.59 -4.27
CA ALA A 126 11.58 -6.91 -3.04
C ALA A 126 11.94 -5.41 -3.09
N LEU A 127 13.11 -5.05 -3.63
CA LEU A 127 13.51 -3.66 -3.84
C LEU A 127 12.57 -2.94 -4.81
N ARG A 128 12.22 -3.58 -5.93
CA ARG A 128 11.30 -3.03 -6.93
C ARG A 128 9.93 -2.75 -6.32
N GLN A 129 9.39 -3.71 -5.57
CA GLN A 129 8.09 -3.57 -4.91
C GLN A 129 8.11 -2.46 -3.85
N TYR A 130 9.15 -2.42 -3.01
CA TYR A 130 9.34 -1.36 -2.03
C TYR A 130 9.37 0.02 -2.70
N ASN A 131 10.21 0.22 -3.71
CA ASN A 131 10.33 1.52 -4.41
C ASN A 131 9.03 1.93 -5.10
N LYS A 132 8.32 0.98 -5.72
CA LYS A 132 7.01 1.23 -6.32
C LYS A 132 6.02 1.73 -5.27
N SER A 133 5.86 0.99 -4.17
CA SER A 133 4.93 1.36 -3.09
C SER A 133 5.32 2.66 -2.39
N ALA A 134 6.62 2.93 -2.21
CA ALA A 134 7.11 4.19 -1.66
C ALA A 134 6.75 5.40 -2.54
N ASN A 135 6.92 5.25 -3.87
CA ASN A 135 6.54 6.27 -4.83
C ASN A 135 5.02 6.51 -4.85
N GLU A 136 4.22 5.44 -4.80
CA GLU A 136 2.76 5.56 -4.73
C GLU A 136 2.28 6.19 -3.42
N CYS A 137 2.86 5.81 -2.28
CA CYS A 137 2.58 6.44 -0.98
C CYS A 137 2.91 7.94 -1.00
N SER A 138 4.07 8.31 -1.56
CA SER A 138 4.47 9.72 -1.72
C SER A 138 3.44 10.52 -2.51
N LYS A 139 2.84 9.92 -3.54
CA LYS A 139 1.74 10.53 -4.31
C LYS A 139 0.49 10.68 -3.45
N GLN A 140 0.06 9.63 -2.74
CA GLN A 140 -1.11 9.68 -1.84
C GLN A 140 -0.98 10.79 -0.78
N ILE A 141 0.20 10.97 -0.17
CA ILE A 141 0.44 12.06 0.80
C ILE A 141 0.27 13.47 0.21
N LYS A 142 0.47 13.62 -1.10
CA LYS A 142 0.41 14.92 -1.79
C LYS A 142 -0.93 15.17 -2.47
N THR A 143 -1.67 14.11 -2.78
CA THR A 143 -2.89 14.18 -3.57
C THR A 143 -4.09 13.76 -2.72
N PRO A 144 -4.95 14.71 -2.30
CA PRO A 144 -6.18 14.36 -1.59
C PRO A 144 -7.14 13.56 -2.50
N PRO A 145 -8.05 12.76 -1.92
CA PRO A 145 -9.12 12.10 -2.67
C PRO A 145 -9.98 13.10 -3.46
N PRO A 146 -10.57 12.68 -4.59
CA PRO A 146 -11.50 13.53 -5.34
C PRO A 146 -12.74 13.85 -4.50
N LYS A 147 -13.31 15.04 -4.71
CA LYS A 147 -14.54 15.50 -4.00
C LYS A 147 -15.79 14.71 -4.36
N MET A 148 -15.84 14.20 -5.59
CA MET A 148 -16.96 13.43 -6.11
C MET A 148 -16.44 12.09 -6.63
N VAL A 149 -17.18 11.01 -6.39
CA VAL A 149 -16.88 9.67 -6.89
C VAL A 149 -18.11 9.07 -7.56
N GLU A 150 -17.91 8.21 -8.56
CA GLU A 150 -19.00 7.46 -9.17
C GLU A 150 -19.48 6.37 -8.21
N GLU A 151 -20.78 6.35 -7.93
CA GLU A 151 -21.40 5.24 -7.21
C GLU A 151 -22.04 4.29 -8.23
N LEU A 152 -21.62 3.02 -8.22
CA LEU A 152 -22.29 1.97 -8.97
C LEU A 152 -23.60 1.65 -8.24
N GLN A 153 -24.71 2.19 -8.73
CA GLN A 153 -26.04 1.79 -8.25
C GLN A 153 -26.26 0.31 -8.56
N ILE A 154 -26.18 -0.54 -7.53
CA ILE A 154 -26.67 -1.91 -7.62
C ILE A 154 -28.19 -1.80 -7.62
N ILE A 155 -28.81 -2.03 -8.78
CA ILE A 155 -30.26 -2.13 -8.89
C ILE A 155 -30.67 -3.42 -8.17
N ASP A 156 -31.37 -3.29 -7.03
CA ASP A 156 -32.10 -4.41 -6.43
C ASP A 156 -33.16 -4.87 -7.45
N VAL A 157 -33.01 -6.08 -7.96
CA VAL A 157 -33.99 -6.73 -8.83
C VAL A 157 -35.07 -7.33 -7.93
N PRO A 158 -36.35 -6.92 -8.03
CA PRO A 158 -37.45 -7.48 -7.25
C PRO A 158 -37.79 -8.93 -7.61
#